data_AF-A0A3C1PU03-F1
#
_entry.id   AF-A0A3C1PU03-F1
#
_cell.length_a   1.000
_cell.length_b   1.000
_cell.length_c   1.000
_cell.angle_alpha   90.00
_cell.angle_beta   90.00
_cell.angle_gamma   90.00
#
_symmetry.space_group_name_H-M   'P 1'
#
loop_
_entity.id
_entity.type
_entity.pdbx_description
1 polymer ?
#
loop_
_entity_poly.entity_id
_entity_poly.type
_entity_poly.pdbx_seq_one_letter_code
_entity_poly.pdbx_strand_id
1 'polypeptide(L)'
;MTQQILLIGLNVFWQITALALVALGLAIVFGLLRILNMAHGEFFMLGAYSHILTSELNLPSIFAIPICFILVGLTAFLIER
;
A
#
# COMPACT_ATOMS: atom_id res chain seq x y z
N MET A 1 21.72 18.66 26.81
CA MET A 1 20.50 17.82 26.93
C MET A 1 19.26 18.51 26.39
N THR A 2 18.79 19.63 26.96
CA THR A 2 17.57 20.34 26.52
C THR A 2 17.64 20.87 25.07
N GLN A 3 18.78 21.43 24.66
CA GLN A 3 18.99 21.90 23.27
C GLN A 3 18.98 20.74 22.26
N GLN A 4 19.46 19.55 22.64
CA GLN A 4 19.46 18.38 21.76
C GLN A 4 18.04 17.83 21.57
N ILE A 5 17.22 17.83 22.62
CA ILE A 5 15.81 17.41 22.53
C ILE A 5 15.04 18.34 21.59
N LEU A 6 15.28 19.66 21.68
CA LEU A 6 14.68 20.64 20.78
C LEU A 6 15.04 20.38 19.31
N LEU A 7 16.34 20.17 19.02
CA LEU A 7 16.81 19.91 17.67
C LEU A 7 16.28 18.60 17.10
N ILE A 8 16.18 17.54 17.91
CA ILE A 8 15.58 16.27 17.49
C ILE A 8 14.10 16.48 17.19
N GLY A 9 13.36 17.19 18.04
CA GLY A 9 11.95 17.50 17.81
C GLY A 9 11.72 18.27 16.51
N LEU A 10 12.55 19.28 16.23
CA LEU A 10 12.51 20.05 14.98
C LEU A 10 12.85 19.19 13.77
N ASN A 11 13.86 18.31 13.85
CA ASN A 11 14.24 17.42 12.76
C ASN A 11 13.13 16.39 12.44
N VAL A 12 12.51 15.80 13.46
CA VAL A 12 11.39 14.86 13.27
C VAL A 12 10.20 15.58 12.62
N PHE A 13 9.86 16.76 13.12
CA PHE A 13 8.79 17.58 12.53
C PHE A 13 9.07 17.91 11.07
N TRP A 14 10.31 18.27 10.74
CA TRP A 14 10.73 18.56 9.38
C TRP A 14 10.60 17.33 8.47
N GLN A 15 11.06 16.16 8.91
CA GLN A 15 10.96 14.92 8.12
C GLN A 15 9.51 14.52 7.87
N ILE A 16 8.65 14.57 8.90
CA ILE A 16 7.23 14.25 8.76
C ILE A 16 6.55 15.21 7.77
N THR A 17 6.83 16.51 7.88
CA THR A 17 6.24 17.51 6.99
C THR A 17 6.71 17.32 5.55
N ALA A 18 7.99 17.01 5.34
CA ALA A 18 8.54 16.73 4.01
C ALA A 18 7.90 15.48 3.39
N LEU A 19 7.83 14.37 4.13
CA LEU A 19 7.17 13.14 3.67
C LEU A 19 5.68 13.35 3.41
N ALA A 20 5.00 14.14 4.24
CA ALA A 20 3.60 14.48 4.05
C ALA A 20 3.37 15.30 2.77
N LEU A 21 4.21 16.29 2.49
CA LEU A 21 4.16 17.07 1.26
C LEU A 21 4.39 16.20 0.02
N VAL A 22 5.37 15.28 0.07
CA VAL A 22 5.64 14.34 -1.02
C VAL A 22 4.44 13.41 -1.24
N ALA A 23 3.89 12.82 -0.18
CA ALA A 23 2.74 11.94 -0.26
C ALA A 23 1.51 12.67 -0.82
N LEU A 24 1.27 13.92 -0.40
CA LEU A 24 0.18 14.75 -0.90
C LEU A 24 0.35 15.08 -2.38
N GLY A 25 1.56 15.47 -2.80
CA GLY A 25 1.86 15.72 -4.22
C GLY A 25 1.61 14.49 -5.08
N LEU A 26 2.05 13.31 -4.62
CA LEU A 26 1.83 12.05 -5.31
C LEU A 26 0.34 11.69 -5.41
N ALA A 27 -0.42 11.90 -4.31
CA ALA A 27 -1.86 11.66 -4.27
C ALA A 27 -2.63 12.57 -5.24
N ILE A 28 -2.24 13.84 -5.35
CA ILE A 28 -2.84 14.79 -6.30
C ILE A 28 -2.56 14.36 -7.74
N VAL A 29 -1.31 14.05 -8.08
CA VAL A 29 -0.93 13.66 -9.45
C VAL A 29 -1.67 12.39 -9.88
N PHE A 30 -1.66 11.34 -9.05
CA PHE A 30 -2.37 10.10 -9.36
C PHE A 30 -3.90 10.30 -9.40
N GLY A 31 -4.44 11.11 -8.48
CA GLY A 31 -5.86 11.45 -8.46
C GLY A 31 -6.32 12.22 -9.71
N LEU A 32 -5.54 13.19 -10.18
CA LEU A 32 -5.83 13.96 -11.39
C LEU A 32 -5.70 13.12 -12.66
N LEU A 33 -4.65 12.30 -12.74
CA LEU A 33 -4.44 11.41 -13.89
C LEU A 33 -5.44 10.24 -13.92
N ARG A 34 -6.20 10.01 -12.84
CA ARG A 34 -7.10 8.85 -12.67
C ARG A 34 -6.37 7.51 -12.85
N ILE A 35 -5.08 7.48 -12.52
CA ILE A 35 -4.25 6.28 -12.58
C ILE A 35 -4.00 5.83 -11.14
N LEU A 36 -4.23 4.55 -10.86
CA LEU A 36 -3.84 3.97 -9.57
C LEU A 36 -2.31 3.91 -9.49
N ASN A 37 -1.74 4.28 -8.34
CA ASN A 37 -0.32 4.12 -8.11
C ASN A 37 0.07 2.63 -8.16
N MET A 38 0.73 2.19 -9.24
CA MET A 38 1.17 0.81 -9.47
C MET A 38 2.61 0.60 -9.02
N ALA A 39 3.00 1.11 -7.85
CA ALA A 39 4.32 0.84 -7.29
C ALA A 39 4.62 -0.67 -7.22
N HIS A 40 3.58 -1.49 -7.04
CA HIS A 40 3.62 -2.95 -7.11
C HIS A 40 2.37 -3.48 -7.81
N GLY A 41 2.30 -3.28 -9.12
CA GLY A 41 1.17 -3.72 -9.95
C GLY A 41 0.92 -5.24 -9.86
N GLU A 42 1.96 -6.03 -9.59
CA GLU A 42 1.84 -7.49 -9.42
C GLU A 42 0.92 -7.88 -8.25
N PHE A 43 0.96 -7.17 -7.11
CA PHE A 43 0.09 -7.48 -5.97
C PHE A 43 -1.36 -7.12 -6.26
N PHE A 44 -1.59 -6.03 -7.00
CA PHE A 44 -2.92 -5.67 -7.48
C PHE A 44 -3.48 -6.75 -8.41
N MET A 45 -2.67 -7.24 -9.36
CA MET A 45 -3.06 -8.34 -10.25
C MET A 45 -3.33 -9.63 -9.48
N LEU A 46 -2.47 -10.01 -8.52
CA LEU A 46 -2.68 -11.18 -7.67
C LEU A 46 -3.99 -11.09 -6.88
N GLY A 47 -4.32 -9.90 -6.36
CA GLY A 47 -5.61 -9.65 -5.73
C GLY A 47 -6.79 -9.82 -6.68
N ALA A 48 -6.67 -9.38 -7.93
CA ALA A 48 -7.72 -9.60 -8.94
C ALA A 48 -7.86 -11.10 -9.32
N TYR A 49 -6.75 -11.84 -9.38
CA TYR A 49 -6.76 -13.28 -9.64
C TYR A 49 -7.43 -14.09 -8.52
N SER A 50 -7.49 -13.59 -7.28
CA SER A 50 -8.21 -14.28 -6.21
C SER A 50 -9.71 -14.43 -6.53
N HIS A 51 -10.29 -13.44 -7.22
CA HIS A 51 -11.69 -13.50 -7.62
C HIS A 51 -11.92 -14.57 -8.70
N ILE A 52 -11.02 -14.63 -9.69
CA ILE A 52 -11.04 -15.67 -10.73
C ILE A 52 -10.92 -17.05 -10.07
N LEU A 53 -9.97 -17.22 -9.14
CA LEU A 53 -9.78 -18.47 -8.41
C LEU A 53 -11.04 -18.89 -7.65
N THR A 54 -11.73 -17.97 -6.96
CA THR A 54 -12.99 -18.28 -6.29
C THR A 54 -14.11 -18.67 -7.25
N SER A 55 -14.15 -18.05 -8.44
CA SER A 55 -15.14 -18.36 -9.47
C SER A 55 -14.92 -19.76 -10.05
N GLU A 56 -13.68 -20.13 -10.35
CA GLU A 56 -13.32 -21.48 -10.85
C GLU A 56 -13.63 -22.58 -9.81
N LEU A 57 -13.45 -22.27 -8.53
CA LEU A 57 -13.78 -23.17 -7.42
C LEU A 57 -15.28 -23.21 -7.08
N ASN A 58 -16.13 -22.50 -7.83
CA ASN A 58 -17.57 -22.35 -7.57
C ASN A 58 -17.88 -21.85 -6.14
N LEU A 59 -16.96 -21.08 -5.55
CA LEU A 59 -17.14 -20.48 -4.24
C LEU A 59 -17.93 -19.17 -4.37
N PRO A 60 -18.77 -18.83 -3.37
CA PRO A 60 -19.40 -17.52 -3.31
C PRO A 60 -18.37 -16.40 -3.38
N SER A 61 -18.68 -15.34 -4.14
CA SER A 61 -17.77 -14.20 -4.36
C SER A 61 -17.28 -13.54 -3.06
N ILE A 62 -18.03 -13.69 -1.96
CA ILE A 62 -17.62 -13.19 -0.64
C ILE A 62 -16.31 -13.81 -0.14
N PHE A 63 -15.98 -15.05 -0.57
CA PHE A 63 -14.73 -15.71 -0.23
C PHE A 63 -13.53 -15.15 -0.99
N ALA A 64 -13.74 -14.36 -2.06
CA ALA A 64 -12.65 -13.72 -2.79
C ALA A 64 -11.88 -12.73 -1.91
N ILE A 65 -12.56 -12.10 -0.94
CA ILE A 65 -11.99 -11.13 0.00
C ILE A 65 -10.97 -11.80 0.94
N PRO A 66 -11.31 -12.82 1.74
CA PRO A 66 -10.34 -13.48 2.61
C PRO A 66 -9.24 -14.19 1.81
N ILE A 67 -9.55 -14.77 0.65
CA ILE A 67 -8.55 -15.43 -0.21
C ILE A 67 -7.57 -14.40 -0.79
N CYS A 68 -8.04 -13.23 -1.23
CA CYS A 68 -7.19 -12.11 -1.66
C CYS A 68 -6.20 -11.73 -0.54
N PHE A 69 -6.72 -11.53 0.67
CA PHE A 69 -5.92 -11.08 1.81
C PHE A 69 -4.81 -12.08 2.15
N ILE A 70 -5.13 -13.38 2.13
CA ILE A 70 -4.15 -14.46 2.39
C ILE A 70 -3.13 -14.56 1.25
N LEU A 71 -3.57 -14.59 0.00
CA LEU A 71 -2.67 -14.75 -1.14
C LEU A 71 -1.70 -13.57 -1.26
N VAL A 72 -2.22 -12.34 -1.30
CA VAL A 72 -1.40 -11.12 -1.41
C VAL A 72 -0.54 -10.95 -0.16
N GLY A 73 -1.09 -11.19 1.03
CA GLY A 73 -0.34 -11.07 2.28
C GLY A 73 0.82 -12.06 2.37
N LEU A 74 0.62 -13.32 1.98
CA LEU A 74 1.69 -14.33 1.97
C LEU A 74 2.73 -14.06 0.89
N THR A 75 2.32 -13.68 -0.33
CA THR A 75 3.28 -13.40 -1.41
C THR A 75 4.09 -12.14 -1.12
N ALA A 76 3.45 -11.06 -0.66
CA ALA A 76 4.15 -9.85 -0.23
C ALA A 76 5.13 -10.17 0.91
N PHE A 77 4.69 -10.93 1.92
CA PHE A 77 5.57 -11.34 3.00
C PHE A 77 6.73 -12.22 2.54
N LEU A 78 6.57 -13.07 1.54
CA LEU A 78 7.68 -13.90 1.02
C LEU A 78 8.67 -13.09 0.18
N ILE A 79 8.20 -12.08 -0.54
CA ILE A 79 9.01 -11.24 -1.44
C ILE A 79 9.74 -10.15 -0.67
N GLU A 80 9.07 -9.50 0.29
CA GLU A 80 9.59 -8.38 1.08
C GLU A 80 10.29 -8.83 2.38
N ARG A 81 10.67 -10.11 2.49
CA ARG A 81 11.50 -10.60 3.61
C ARG A 81 12.89 -10.01 3.60
#